data_AF-A0A838F925-F1
#
_entry.id   AF-A0A838F925-F1
#
_cell.length_a   1.000
_cell.length_b   1.000
_cell.length_c   1.000
_cell.angle_alpha   90.00
_cell.angle_beta   90.00
_cell.angle_gamma   90.00
#
_symmetry.space_group_name_H-M   'P 1'
#
loop_
_entity.id
_entity.type
_entity.pdbx_description
1 polymer ?
#
loop_
_entity_poly.entity_id
_entity_poly.type
_entity_poly.pdbx_seq_one_letter_code
_entity_poly.pdbx_strand_id
1 'polypeptide(L)'
;MSPKEYNKCVDLYSDRVFRFIMKNMKHSDDAQDVVQNAFEILWKNHEHVDFEKSRSYLFTVAYHNMIDQYRKKKGESDIMEEHIQIQGSSYQYTGAKEALDI
;
A
#
# COMPACT_ATOMS: atom_id res chain seq x y z
N MET A 1 -5.16 -1.88 16.18
CA MET A 1 -5.69 -3.24 15.93
C MET A 1 -4.84 -4.28 16.63
N SER A 2 -5.46 -5.37 17.09
CA SER A 2 -4.80 -6.53 17.68
C SER A 2 -4.09 -7.40 16.63
N PRO A 3 -3.16 -8.28 17.04
CA PRO A 3 -2.53 -9.25 16.12
C PRO A 3 -3.54 -10.17 15.40
N LYS A 4 -4.65 -10.51 16.05
CA LYS A 4 -5.71 -11.32 15.43
C LYS A 4 -6.41 -10.56 14.29
N GLU A 5 -6.66 -9.27 14.52
CA GLU A 5 -7.23 -8.39 13.50
C GLU A 5 -6.26 -8.14 12.35
N TYR A 6 -4.97 -8.01 12.65
CA TYR A 6 -3.92 -7.95 11.62
C TYR A 6 -3.92 -9.21 10.74
N ASN A 7 -3.94 -10.41 11.33
CA ASN A 7 -3.99 -11.66 10.55
C ASN A 7 -5.23 -11.71 9.67
N LYS A 8 -6.38 -11.24 10.18
CA LYS A 8 -7.60 -11.11 9.38
C LYS A 8 -7.44 -10.12 8.22
N CYS A 9 -6.72 -9.01 8.41
CA CYS A 9 -6.38 -8.09 7.33
C CYS A 9 -5.53 -8.77 6.25
N VAL A 10 -4.52 -9.55 6.65
CA VAL A 10 -3.66 -10.32 5.73
C VAL A 10 -4.52 -11.25 4.88
N ASP A 11 -5.36 -12.06 5.51
CA ASP A 11 -6.24 -13.00 4.81
C ASP A 11 -7.20 -12.30 3.84
N LEU A 12 -7.75 -11.15 4.25
CA LEU A 12 -8.75 -10.41 3.46
C LEU A 12 -8.15 -9.65 2.28
N TYR A 13 -6.94 -9.13 2.43
CA TYR A 13 -6.42 -8.10 1.53
C TYR A 13 -5.18 -8.48 0.74
N SER A 14 -4.44 -9.55 1.09
CA SER A 14 -3.18 -9.88 0.40
C SER A 14 -3.35 -10.07 -1.10
N ASP A 15 -4.28 -10.92 -1.52
CA ASP A 15 -4.54 -11.16 -2.96
C ASP A 15 -5.06 -9.89 -3.67
N ARG A 16 -5.86 -9.07 -2.97
CA ARG A 16 -6.41 -7.83 -3.55
C ARG A 16 -5.34 -6.78 -3.78
N VAL A 17 -4.43 -6.60 -2.82
CA VAL A 17 -3.30 -5.67 -2.93
C VAL A 17 -2.32 -6.17 -4.00
N PHE A 18 -2.04 -7.48 -4.03
CA PHE A 18 -1.21 -8.07 -5.09
C PHE A 18 -1.78 -7.82 -6.49
N ARG A 19 -3.08 -8.10 -6.71
CA ARG A 19 -3.75 -7.82 -7.99
C ARG A 19 -3.74 -6.34 -8.35
N PHE A 20 -3.92 -5.47 -7.36
CA PHE A 20 -3.84 -4.02 -7.55
C PHE A 20 -2.45 -3.60 -8.04
N ILE A 21 -1.39 -4.11 -7.43
CA ILE A 21 -0.01 -3.77 -7.83
C ILE A 21 0.30 -4.39 -9.20
N MET A 22 -0.02 -5.67 -9.43
CA MET A 22 0.20 -6.36 -10.71
C MET A 22 -0.47 -5.69 -11.91
N LYS A 23 -1.62 -5.04 -11.71
CA LYS A 23 -2.28 -4.28 -12.79
C LYS A 23 -1.45 -3.07 -13.23
N ASN A 24 -0.63 -2.53 -12.34
CA ASN A 24 0.15 -1.31 -12.54
C ASN A 24 1.65 -1.59 -12.74
N MET A 25 2.17 -2.69 -12.20
CA MET A 25 3.54 -3.18 -12.36
C MET A 25 3.52 -4.49 -13.14
N LYS A 26 4.19 -4.54 -14.30
CA LYS A 26 4.25 -5.76 -15.15
C LYS A 26 5.26 -6.81 -14.67
N HIS A 27 5.66 -6.77 -13.40
CA HIS A 27 6.68 -7.63 -12.80
C HIS A 27 6.15 -8.25 -11.51
N SER A 28 6.05 -9.59 -11.46
CA SER A 28 5.47 -10.32 -10.33
C SER A 28 6.27 -10.20 -9.05
N ASP A 29 7.59 -10.25 -9.17
CA ASP A 29 8.49 -10.31 -8.01
C ASP A 29 8.47 -8.97 -7.27
N ASP A 30 8.51 -7.86 -8.03
CA ASP A 30 8.35 -6.52 -7.45
C ASP A 30 6.98 -6.34 -6.78
N ALA A 31 5.93 -6.91 -7.36
CA ALA A 31 4.60 -6.82 -6.79
C ALA A 31 4.53 -7.56 -5.45
N GLN A 32 5.19 -8.72 -5.31
CA GLN A 32 5.28 -9.43 -4.04
C GLN A 32 6.05 -8.61 -2.99
N ASP A 33 7.19 -8.02 -3.36
CA ASP A 33 7.97 -7.17 -2.47
C ASP A 33 7.16 -5.96 -1.96
N VAL A 34 6.40 -5.30 -2.84
CA VAL A 34 5.54 -4.18 -2.47
C VAL A 34 4.44 -4.61 -1.52
N VAL A 35 3.78 -5.75 -1.76
CA VAL A 35 2.76 -6.31 -0.85
C VAL A 35 3.38 -6.58 0.52
N GLN A 36 4.51 -7.28 0.56
CA GLN A 36 5.19 -7.62 1.80
C GLN A 36 5.54 -6.36 2.59
N ASN A 37 6.20 -5.39 1.96
CA ASN A 37 6.58 -4.14 2.62
C ASN A 37 5.36 -3.36 3.13
N ALA A 38 4.25 -3.36 2.38
CA ALA A 38 3.02 -2.72 2.83
C ALA A 38 2.44 -3.36 4.10
N PHE A 39 2.47 -4.69 4.19
CA PHE A 39 2.05 -5.41 5.39
C PHE A 39 3.03 -5.25 6.56
N GLU A 40 4.33 -5.18 6.31
CA GLU A 40 5.33 -4.87 7.34
C GLU A 40 5.12 -3.48 7.96
N ILE A 41 4.81 -2.48 7.13
CA ILE A 41 4.47 -1.13 7.62
C ILE A 41 3.16 -1.16 8.40
N LEU A 42 2.15 -1.88 7.93
CA LEU A 42 0.90 -2.06 8.67
C LEU A 42 1.14 -2.75 10.02
N TRP A 43 1.99 -3.77 10.08
CA TRP A 43 2.36 -4.45 11.32
C TRP A 43 3.04 -3.52 12.31
N LYS A 44 4.04 -2.75 11.85
CA LYS A 44 4.75 -1.77 12.70
C LYS A 44 3.80 -0.72 13.30
N ASN A 45 2.74 -0.36 12.58
CA ASN A 45 1.76 0.63 13.01
C ASN A 45 0.46 0.02 13.53
N HIS A 46 0.37 -1.31 13.66
CA HIS A 46 -0.91 -1.99 13.84
C HIS A 46 -1.65 -1.52 15.09
N GLU A 47 -0.94 -1.21 16.19
CA GLU A 47 -1.53 -0.68 17.43
C GLU A 47 -2.26 0.65 17.23
N HIS A 48 -1.78 1.48 16.30
CA HIS A 48 -2.29 2.83 16.00
C HIS A 48 -3.31 2.86 14.84
N VAL A 49 -3.51 1.72 14.17
CA VAL A 49 -4.45 1.61 13.04
C VAL A 49 -5.69 0.86 13.48
N ASP A 50 -6.85 1.50 13.37
CA ASP A 50 -8.15 0.84 13.57
C ASP A 50 -8.35 -0.25 12.52
N PHE A 51 -8.91 -1.40 12.91
CA PHE A 51 -9.19 -2.49 11.97
C PHE A 51 -10.08 -2.05 10.80
N GLU A 52 -11.03 -1.15 11.02
CA GLU A 52 -11.90 -0.60 9.96
C GLU A 52 -11.14 0.23 8.91
N LYS A 53 -10.04 0.88 9.33
CA LYS A 53 -9.21 1.72 8.46
C LYS A 53 -8.04 0.95 7.82
N SER A 54 -7.79 -0.28 8.28
CA SER A 54 -6.68 -1.13 7.83
C SER A 54 -6.60 -1.28 6.31
N ARG A 55 -7.75 -1.48 5.64
CA ARG A 55 -7.84 -1.60 4.18
C ARG A 55 -7.30 -0.34 3.51
N SER A 56 -7.87 0.80 3.87
CA SER A 56 -7.54 2.10 3.31
C SER A 56 -6.06 2.42 3.48
N TYR A 57 -5.57 2.23 4.72
CA TYR A 57 -4.17 2.42 5.08
C TYR A 57 -3.24 1.54 4.24
N LEU A 58 -3.54 0.24 4.15
CA LEU A 58 -2.74 -0.74 3.43
C LEU A 58 -2.64 -0.40 1.92
N PHE A 59 -3.75 -0.02 1.29
CA PHE A 59 -3.75 0.35 -0.13
C PHE A 59 -2.97 1.65 -0.38
N THR A 60 -3.05 2.63 0.52
CA THR A 60 -2.24 3.85 0.42
C THR A 60 -0.75 3.54 0.54
N VAL A 61 -0.35 2.73 1.51
CA VAL A 61 1.05 2.33 1.71
C VAL A 61 1.57 1.55 0.50
N ALA A 62 0.81 0.58 0.01
CA ALA A 62 1.17 -0.21 -1.16
C ALA A 62 1.35 0.66 -2.41
N TYR A 63 0.50 1.68 -2.58
CA TYR A 63 0.60 2.63 -3.70
C TYR A 63 1.88 3.47 -3.63
N HIS A 64 2.21 4.04 -2.47
CA HIS A 64 3.46 4.80 -2.31
C HIS A 64 4.69 3.92 -2.55
N ASN A 65 4.72 2.72 -1.96
CA ASN A 65 5.79 1.75 -2.17
C ASN A 65 5.94 1.38 -3.66
N MET A 66 4.81 1.16 -4.35
CA MET A 66 4.78 0.86 -5.79
C MET A 66 5.39 2.00 -6.62
N ILE A 67 5.01 3.25 -6.33
CA ILE A 67 5.55 4.43 -7.02
C ILE A 67 7.06 4.54 -6.79
N ASP A 68 7.52 4.38 -5.55
CA ASP A 68 8.94 4.51 -5.23
C ASP A 68 9.76 3.41 -5.92
N GLN A 69 9.25 2.18 -5.97
CA GLN A 69 9.90 1.09 -6.73
C GLN A 69 9.91 1.38 -8.23
N TYR A 70 8.81 1.88 -8.79
CA TYR A 70 8.73 2.27 -10.19
C TYR A 70 9.72 3.40 -10.54
N ARG A 71 9.82 4.43 -9.69
CA ARG A 71 10.77 5.54 -9.83
C ARG A 71 12.23 5.06 -9.85
N LYS A 72 12.59 4.16 -8.94
CA LYS A 72 13.95 3.59 -8.87
C LYS A 72 14.31 2.79 -10.13
N LYS A 73 13.36 2.09 -10.74
CA LYS A 73 13.61 1.27 -11.94
C LYS A 73 13.72 2.08 -13.23
N LYS A 74 12.98 3.19 -13.36
CA LYS A 74 12.92 3.96 -14.61
C LYS A 74 13.97 5.09 -14.70
N GLY A 75 14.59 5.46 -13.58
CA GLY A 75 15.43 6.66 -13.49
C GLY A 75 14.58 7.93 -13.37
N GLU A 76 15.17 9.01 -12.83
CA GLU A 76 14.45 10.24 -12.46
C GLU A 76 13.88 11.06 -13.64
N SER A 77 14.31 10.78 -14.88
CA SER A 77 14.09 11.67 -16.03
C SER A 77 12.84 11.38 -16.89
N ASP A 78 12.18 10.22 -16.76
CA ASP A 78 11.21 9.75 -17.78
C ASP A 78 9.83 9.33 -17.24
N ILE A 79 9.28 10.06 -16.27
CA ILE A 79 7.94 9.76 -15.75
C ILE A 79 6.94 10.82 -16.21
N MET A 80 6.29 10.53 -17.33
CA MET A 80 4.96 11.07 -17.63
C MET A 80 4.02 10.54 -16.55
N GLU A 81 3.38 11.44 -15.79
CA GLU A 81 2.38 11.11 -14.77
C GLU A 81 1.19 10.41 -15.42
N GLU A 82 1.30 9.11 -15.67
CA GLU A 82 0.14 8.29 -15.96
C GLU A 82 -0.69 8.23 -14.67
N HIS A 83 -1.83 8.93 -14.69
CA HIS A 83 -2.85 8.86 -13.65
C HIS A 83 -3.29 7.39 -13.46
N ILE A 84 -2.66 6.68 -12.54
CA ILE A 84 -3.11 5.36 -12.10
C ILE A 84 -4.49 5.55 -11.44
N GLN A 85 -5.54 5.28 -12.20
CA GLN A 85 -6.90 5.39 -11.70
C GLN A 85 -7.17 4.25 -10.72
N ILE A 86 -7.35 4.61 -9.46
CA ILE A 86 -7.93 3.73 -8.45
C ILE A 86 -9.41 3.54 -8.83
N GLN A 87 -9.74 2.48 -9.55
CA GLN A 87 -11.13 2.04 -9.66
C GLN A 87 -11.56 1.46 -8.31
N GLY A 88 -12.19 2.30 -7.48
CA GLY A 88 -12.83 1.87 -6.23
C GLY A 88 -12.61 2.84 -5.06
N SER A 89 -13.36 3.93 -5.07
CA SER A 89 -13.55 4.91 -3.98
C SER A 89 -12.33 5.73 -3.57
N SER A 90 -12.55 7.04 -3.54
CA SER A 90 -11.70 8.08 -2.94
C SER A 90 -11.06 7.64 -1.62
N TYR A 91 -9.81 7.18 -1.66
CA TYR A 91 -9.01 6.95 -0.46
C TYR A 91 -7.81 7.87 -0.47
N GLN A 92 -8.07 9.14 -0.14
CA GLN A 92 -7.06 9.99 0.47
C GLN A 92 -6.96 9.56 1.94
N TYR A 93 -5.96 8.75 2.30
CA TYR A 93 -5.53 8.67 3.68
C TYR A 93 -4.62 9.88 3.95
N THR A 94 -5.19 10.94 4.52
CA THR A 94 -4.47 12.14 4.98
C THR A 94 -3.74 11.92 6.32
N GLY A 95 -3.93 10.75 6.96
CA GLY A 95 -3.42 10.46 8.30
C GLY A 95 -1.90 10.28 8.39
N ALA A 96 -1.17 10.19 7.27
CA ALA A 96 0.28 10.23 7.29
C ALA A 96 0.84 11.60 7.75
N LYS A 97 0.03 12.68 7.68
CA LYS A 97 0.37 13.96 8.32
C LYS A 97 0.01 14.02 9.80
N GLU A 98 -0.96 13.23 10.27
CA GLU A 98 -1.36 13.20 11.69
C GLU A 98 -0.51 12.24 12.52
N ALA A 99 0.06 11.20 11.90
CA ALA A 99 0.92 10.21 12.58
C ALA A 99 2.40 10.64 12.70
N LEU A 100 2.77 11.84 12.23
CA LEU A 100 4.12 12.41 12.31
C LEU A 100 4.20 13.67 13.18
N ASP A 101 3.10 14.09 13.81
CA ASP A 101 3.11 15.11 14.88
C ASP A 101 3.13 14.42 16.26
N ILE A 102 4.20 13.68 16.54
CA ILE A 102 4.60 13.27 17.90
C ILE A 102 6.06 13.65 18.13
#